data_AF-M7ZUA2-F1
#
_entry.id   AF-M7ZUA2-F1
#
_cell.length_a   1.000
_cell.length_b   1.000
_cell.length_c   1.000
_cell.angle_alpha   90.00
_cell.angle_beta   90.00
_cell.angle_gamma   90.00
#
_symmetry.space_group_name_H-M   'P 1'
#
loop_
_entity.id
_entity.type
_entity.pdbx_description
1 polymer ?
#
loop_
_entity_poly.entity_id
_entity_poly.type
_entity_poly.pdbx_seq_one_letter_code
_entity_poly.pdbx_strand_id
1 'polypeptide(L)'
;MESSLLGAKQLLLCCLFLFLWALAAVAEAKTVHEQWDISYQFTHSDCVRKLAVTINGGTPGPTIRAVQGDTVVAKTVHEQWDISYQFTHSDCVRKLAVTINGGTPGPTIRAVQGDTVVVTVKNLLMTENVAIHWHGIRQLGTPWADGTEGVTQCPILPGDTFEYRYNCSAMASDAAAACNATHPECAPQVFAVVPGRTYRFRIASVTSLSALNFEIEADKRDRGRPRPTRTPPAGPAWNDSAYRINQSLATVAHPEHAHPPPPRADRTILLLNSQNKIDGRIKWAINNVSFTLPHTPYLVALKHGLLGAFDQRPPPETYNHTGYDVYGVQANPNATTSDGLYRLAFGSVVDVVLQNANMLAPNNSETHPWHLHGHDFWTLGYGVGRFDPAVHPATYNLRDPVMKNTVAVHPFGWTALRFRADNPGVWAFHCHIEAHFFMGMGVAFEEGIERVGDLPEEIRRCVSTKGGGH
;
A
#
# COMPACT_ATOMS: atom_id res chain seq x y z
N MET A 1 -89.73 13.33 -22.88
CA MET A 1 -89.13 11.99 -22.96
C MET A 1 -87.64 12.18 -22.83
N GLU A 2 -87.11 12.32 -21.62
CA GLU A 2 -86.81 11.27 -20.61
C GLU A 2 -85.39 10.71 -20.74
N SER A 3 -84.65 10.88 -19.63
CA SER A 3 -83.56 10.04 -19.10
C SER A 3 -82.44 9.58 -20.03
N SER A 4 -81.22 10.09 -19.79
CA SER A 4 -80.11 9.34 -19.16
C SER A 4 -78.75 9.93 -19.55
N LEU A 5 -78.18 10.81 -18.73
CA LEU A 5 -76.76 11.21 -18.79
C LEU A 5 -76.28 11.78 -17.43
N LEU A 6 -76.64 11.08 -16.35
CA LEU A 6 -75.97 11.18 -15.04
C LEU A 6 -75.13 9.91 -14.87
N GLY A 7 -73.89 9.94 -15.32
CA GLY A 7 -72.99 8.77 -15.19
C GLY A 7 -71.52 9.03 -15.45
N ALA A 8 -71.15 10.09 -16.17
CA ALA A 8 -69.75 10.33 -16.56
C ALA A 8 -68.98 11.33 -15.68
N LYS A 9 -69.63 12.04 -14.74
CA LYS A 9 -68.96 13.08 -13.93
C LYS A 9 -68.36 12.60 -12.60
N GLN A 10 -68.66 11.38 -12.16
CA GLN A 10 -68.16 10.87 -10.87
C GLN A 10 -66.94 9.94 -11.01
N LEU A 11 -66.71 9.36 -12.20
CA LEU A 11 -65.52 8.56 -12.47
C LEU A 11 -64.27 9.41 -12.76
N LEU A 12 -64.42 10.57 -13.41
CA LEU A 12 -63.26 11.41 -13.78
C LEU A 12 -62.65 12.13 -12.56
N LEU A 13 -63.47 12.49 -11.56
CA LEU A 13 -62.98 13.11 -10.33
C LEU A 13 -62.26 12.10 -9.42
N CYS A 14 -62.69 10.83 -9.42
CA CYS A 14 -62.04 9.77 -8.66
C CYS A 14 -60.69 9.36 -9.28
N CYS A 15 -60.60 9.32 -10.62
CA CYS A 15 -59.34 9.08 -11.32
C CYS A 15 -58.34 10.24 -11.20
N LEU A 16 -58.78 11.51 -11.19
CA LEU A 16 -57.87 12.64 -10.94
C LEU A 16 -57.40 12.72 -9.49
N PHE A 17 -58.23 12.39 -8.50
CA PHE A 17 -57.79 12.33 -7.10
C PHE A 17 -56.84 11.15 -6.82
N LEU A 18 -57.02 10.01 -7.51
CA LEU A 18 -56.08 8.89 -7.44
C LEU A 18 -54.75 9.17 -8.17
N PHE A 19 -54.77 9.93 -9.27
CA PHE A 19 -53.54 10.34 -9.98
C PHE A 19 -52.76 11.45 -9.23
N LEU A 20 -53.45 12.35 -8.52
CA LEU A 20 -52.79 13.38 -7.70
C LEU A 20 -52.19 12.84 -6.39
N TRP A 21 -52.67 11.69 -5.89
CA TRP A 21 -52.04 11.00 -4.76
C TRP A 21 -50.92 10.04 -5.19
N ALA A 22 -50.92 9.54 -6.42
CA ALA A 22 -49.87 8.65 -6.93
C ALA A 22 -48.58 9.40 -7.37
N LEU A 23 -48.62 10.72 -7.54
CA LEU A 23 -47.47 11.55 -7.94
C LEU A 23 -46.88 12.43 -6.82
N ALA A 24 -47.41 12.34 -5.60
CA ALA A 24 -46.89 13.04 -4.42
C ALA A 24 -46.20 12.12 -3.41
N ALA A 25 -45.80 10.92 -3.84
CA ALA A 25 -44.80 10.11 -3.14
C ALA A 25 -43.47 10.18 -3.91
N VAL A 26 -43.02 11.38 -4.24
CA VAL A 26 -41.58 11.59 -4.34
C VAL A 26 -41.11 11.37 -2.91
N ALA A 27 -40.48 10.22 -2.66
CA ALA A 27 -39.75 10.01 -1.43
C ALA A 27 -38.80 11.20 -1.31
N GLU A 28 -39.12 12.17 -0.46
CA GLU A 28 -38.15 13.14 -0.02
C GLU A 28 -37.05 12.30 0.62
N ALA A 29 -35.96 12.11 -0.12
CA ALA A 29 -34.72 11.64 0.46
C ALA A 29 -34.38 12.68 1.52
N LYS A 30 -34.70 12.35 2.77
CA LYS A 30 -34.42 13.22 3.90
C LYS A 30 -32.90 13.29 4.03
N THR A 31 -32.31 14.34 3.49
CA THR A 31 -30.88 14.61 3.69
C THR A 31 -30.71 14.98 5.15
N VAL A 32 -30.22 14.03 5.94
CA VAL A 32 -29.85 14.27 7.33
C VAL A 32 -28.41 14.78 7.32
N HIS A 33 -28.25 16.08 7.52
CA HIS A 33 -26.96 16.68 7.78
C HIS A 33 -26.59 16.41 9.24
N GLU A 34 -25.77 15.40 9.47
CA GLU A 34 -25.21 15.12 10.78
C GLU A 34 -24.03 16.08 11.02
N GLN A 35 -24.26 17.12 11.81
CA GLN A 35 -23.21 18.03 12.27
C GLN A 35 -22.69 17.51 13.60
N TRP A 36 -21.43 17.09 13.61
CA TRP A 36 -20.80 16.52 14.79
C TRP A 36 -19.98 17.56 15.54
N ASP A 37 -20.27 17.72 16.82
CA ASP A 37 -19.40 18.46 17.72
C ASP A 37 -18.29 17.50 18.19
N ILE A 38 -17.12 17.65 17.58
CA ILE A 38 -15.92 16.90 17.93
C ILE A 38 -15.27 17.65 19.08
N SER A 39 -15.51 17.17 20.29
CA SER A 39 -14.92 17.75 21.49
C SER A 39 -13.95 16.78 22.13
N TYR A 40 -12.84 17.33 22.61
CA TYR A 40 -11.84 16.58 23.35
C TYR A 40 -12.23 16.62 24.82
N GLN A 41 -12.60 15.46 25.39
CA GLN A 41 -12.90 15.36 26.80
C GLN A 41 -11.85 14.48 27.49
N PHE A 42 -11.43 14.92 28.67
CA PHE A 42 -10.61 14.10 29.55
C PHE A 42 -11.54 13.18 30.33
N THR A 43 -11.61 11.91 29.93
CA THR A 43 -12.37 10.89 30.67
C THR A 43 -11.50 10.32 31.79
N HIS A 44 -12.01 10.29 33.02
CA HIS A 44 -11.26 9.87 34.21
C HIS A 44 -11.91 8.66 34.89
N SER A 45 -11.27 7.49 34.80
CA SER A 45 -11.49 6.37 35.73
C SER A 45 -10.18 5.80 36.31
N ASP A 46 -9.02 6.18 35.78
CA ASP A 46 -7.77 5.42 36.00
C ASP A 46 -6.50 6.32 36.04
N CYS A 47 -6.64 7.58 36.46
CA CYS A 47 -5.52 8.51 36.77
C CYS A 47 -4.51 8.80 35.64
N VAL A 48 -4.76 8.34 34.40
CA VAL A 48 -4.03 8.76 33.20
C VAL A 48 -4.96 9.66 32.39
N ARG A 49 -4.57 10.92 32.15
CA ARG A 49 -5.31 11.82 31.25
C ARG A 49 -5.23 11.29 29.81
N LYS A 50 -6.13 10.39 29.44
CA LYS A 50 -6.34 10.01 28.04
C LYS A 50 -7.26 11.05 27.39
N LEU A 51 -6.84 11.56 26.24
CA LEU A 51 -7.65 12.44 25.41
C LEU A 51 -8.65 11.54 24.66
N ALA A 52 -9.89 11.46 25.12
CA ALA A 52 -10.94 10.77 24.40
C ALA A 52 -11.52 11.73 23.36
N VAL A 53 -11.51 11.30 22.09
CA VAL A 53 -12.24 12.00 21.04
C VAL A 53 -13.70 11.62 21.21
N THR A 54 -14.50 12.57 21.71
CA THR A 54 -15.95 12.37 21.80
C THR A 54 -16.61 12.99 20.60
N ILE A 55 -17.60 12.31 20.05
CA ILE A 55 -18.45 12.83 18.98
C ILE A 55 -19.82 13.03 19.63
N ASN A 56 -20.26 14.29 19.73
CA ASN A 56 -21.48 14.67 20.48
C ASN A 56 -21.48 14.17 21.95
N GLY A 57 -20.32 14.12 22.59
CA GLY A 57 -20.16 13.71 23.99
C GLY A 57 -20.14 12.19 24.26
N GLY A 58 -20.16 11.34 23.22
CA GLY A 58 -20.10 9.87 23.36
C GLY A 58 -18.77 9.23 22.93
N THR A 59 -18.44 8.08 23.55
CA THR A 59 -17.32 7.20 23.15
C THR A 59 -17.76 5.72 23.23
N PRO A 60 -17.83 4.97 22.12
CA PRO A 60 -17.62 5.40 20.73
C PRO A 60 -18.70 6.40 20.30
N GLY A 61 -18.37 7.21 19.28
CA GLY A 61 -19.31 8.17 18.70
C GLY A 61 -20.59 7.53 18.12
N PRO A 62 -21.62 8.33 17.80
CA PRO A 62 -22.89 7.81 17.30
C PRO A 62 -22.67 6.96 16.04
N THR A 63 -23.25 5.76 16.05
CA THR A 63 -23.24 4.86 14.89
C THR A 63 -24.30 5.31 13.90
N ILE A 64 -23.88 5.69 12.68
CA ILE A 64 -24.82 5.87 11.57
C ILE A 64 -25.35 4.49 11.18
N ARG A 65 -26.64 4.23 11.43
CA ARG A 65 -27.32 3.03 10.94
C ARG A 65 -27.92 3.34 9.58
N ALA A 66 -27.14 3.09 8.52
CA ALA A 66 -27.66 3.12 7.16
C ALA A 66 -28.44 1.82 6.86
N VAL A 67 -29.65 1.93 6.31
CA VAL A 67 -30.44 0.81 5.81
C VAL A 67 -30.29 0.68 4.29
N GLN A 68 -30.70 -0.46 3.73
CA GLN A 68 -30.65 -0.70 2.29
C GLN A 68 -31.51 0.34 1.54
N GLY A 69 -30.86 1.26 0.83
CA GLY A 69 -31.49 2.40 0.15
C GLY A 69 -30.88 3.77 0.50
N ASP A 70 -30.09 3.86 1.57
CA ASP A 70 -29.46 5.11 2.00
C ASP A 70 -28.21 5.45 1.15
N THR A 71 -28.03 6.73 0.83
CA THR A 71 -26.81 7.25 0.18
C THR A 71 -25.99 8.02 1.23
N VAL A 72 -24.86 7.46 1.67
CA VAL A 72 -23.91 8.14 2.56
C VAL A 72 -22.94 8.94 1.70
N VAL A 73 -22.98 10.27 1.78
CA VAL A 73 -22.10 11.14 1.00
C VAL A 73 -20.83 11.43 1.80
N ALA A 74 -19.72 10.79 1.41
CA ALA A 74 -18.39 11.15 1.83
C ALA A 74 -17.87 12.36 1.03
N LYS A 75 -16.94 13.13 1.60
CA LYS A 75 -16.32 14.26 0.87
C LYS A 75 -15.43 13.70 -0.24
N THR A 76 -15.48 14.32 -1.42
CA THR A 76 -14.54 14.05 -2.52
C THR A 76 -13.43 15.10 -2.50
N VAL A 77 -12.17 14.64 -2.51
CA VAL A 77 -10.98 15.49 -2.62
C VAL A 77 -10.47 15.37 -4.06
N HIS A 78 -10.42 16.48 -4.77
CA HIS A 78 -9.94 16.54 -6.15
C HIS A 78 -8.55 17.16 -6.21
N GLU A 79 -7.62 16.47 -6.86
CA GLU A 79 -6.26 16.95 -7.12
C GLU A 79 -5.96 16.85 -8.61
N GLN A 80 -5.22 17.83 -9.14
CA GLN A 80 -4.78 17.84 -10.54
C GLN A 80 -3.25 17.91 -10.58
N TRP A 81 -2.64 16.90 -11.20
CA TRP A 81 -1.20 16.66 -11.18
C TRP A 81 -0.63 16.64 -12.59
N ASP A 82 0.22 17.61 -12.89
CA ASP A 82 1.02 17.66 -14.10
C ASP A 82 2.40 17.08 -13.82
N ILE A 83 2.73 15.97 -14.48
CA ILE A 83 4.02 15.30 -14.38
C ILE A 83 4.95 15.86 -15.44
N SER A 84 6.00 16.57 -15.04
CA SER A 84 6.90 17.23 -15.98
C SER A 84 8.36 17.18 -15.53
N TYR A 85 9.26 17.32 -16.50
CA TYR A 85 10.66 17.55 -16.23
C TYR A 85 10.89 18.97 -15.73
N GLN A 86 11.57 19.10 -14.58
CA GLN A 86 12.04 20.37 -14.06
C GLN A 86 13.48 20.26 -13.59
N PHE A 87 14.21 21.37 -13.67
CA PHE A 87 15.51 21.46 -13.02
C PHE A 87 15.33 21.77 -11.54
N THR A 88 15.86 20.90 -10.67
CA THR A 88 15.78 21.02 -9.21
C THR A 88 17.19 20.97 -8.61
N HIS A 89 17.34 21.35 -7.35
CA HIS A 89 18.65 21.40 -6.69
C HIS A 89 18.57 21.01 -5.21
N SER A 90 17.97 19.86 -4.92
CA SER A 90 17.73 19.34 -3.55
C SER A 90 19.00 19.07 -2.75
N ASP A 91 20.13 18.83 -3.41
CA ASP A 91 21.47 18.67 -2.81
C ASP A 91 22.40 19.86 -3.14
N CYS A 92 21.81 21.00 -3.47
CA CYS A 92 22.48 22.19 -4.00
C CYS A 92 23.18 21.97 -5.36
N VAL A 93 22.93 20.84 -6.04
CA VAL A 93 23.43 20.60 -7.40
C VAL A 93 22.24 20.54 -8.36
N ARG A 94 22.26 21.41 -9.38
CA ARG A 94 21.20 21.47 -10.38
C ARG A 94 21.15 20.17 -11.19
N LYS A 95 20.02 19.47 -11.13
CA LYS A 95 19.75 18.22 -11.84
C LYS A 95 18.37 18.26 -12.47
N LEU A 96 18.18 17.48 -13.54
CA LEU A 96 16.86 17.26 -14.11
C LEU A 96 16.14 16.22 -13.26
N ALA A 97 14.92 16.52 -12.83
CA ALA A 97 14.08 15.63 -12.05
C ALA A 97 12.67 15.57 -12.65
N VAL A 98 12.02 14.42 -12.46
CA VAL A 98 10.57 14.30 -12.66
C VAL A 98 9.88 14.94 -11.46
N THR A 99 8.93 15.82 -11.72
CA THR A 99 8.22 16.60 -10.69
C THR A 99 6.71 16.49 -10.85
N ILE A 100 5.99 16.76 -9.77
CA ILE A 100 4.53 16.85 -9.76
C ILE A 100 4.16 18.32 -9.51
N ASN A 101 3.42 18.94 -10.43
CA ASN A 101 3.09 20.37 -10.39
C ASN A 101 4.32 21.28 -10.24
N GLY A 102 5.44 20.88 -10.85
CA GLY A 102 6.70 21.60 -10.84
C GLY A 102 7.56 21.44 -9.57
N GLY A 103 7.11 20.65 -8.59
CA GLY A 103 7.80 20.45 -7.31
C GLY A 103 8.31 19.01 -7.07
N THR A 104 9.36 18.90 -6.27
CA THR A 104 9.82 17.66 -5.65
C THR A 104 10.30 17.93 -4.21
N PRO A 105 9.81 17.20 -3.18
CA PRO A 105 8.75 16.20 -3.22
C PRO A 105 7.42 16.75 -3.78
N GLY A 106 6.59 15.86 -4.33
CA GLY A 106 5.27 16.24 -4.84
C GLY A 106 4.32 16.76 -3.75
N PRO A 107 3.16 17.34 -4.14
CA PRO A 107 2.20 17.90 -3.19
C PRO A 107 1.66 16.82 -2.24
N THR A 108 1.45 17.19 -0.97
CA THR A 108 0.87 16.30 0.03
C THR A 108 -0.65 16.23 -0.11
N ILE A 109 -1.19 15.04 -0.37
CA ILE A 109 -2.65 14.80 -0.27
C ILE A 109 -3.05 14.70 1.21
N ARG A 110 -4.11 15.42 1.59
CA ARG A 110 -4.68 15.41 2.94
C ARG A 110 -6.15 15.00 2.87
N ALA A 111 -6.45 13.80 3.36
CA ALA A 111 -7.80 13.23 3.41
C ALA A 111 -8.09 12.60 4.79
N VAL A 112 -9.38 12.44 5.12
CA VAL A 112 -9.82 11.69 6.30
C VAL A 112 -10.29 10.28 5.91
N GLN A 113 -10.35 9.35 6.87
CA GLN A 113 -10.86 8.01 6.61
C GLN A 113 -12.28 8.07 6.05
N GLY A 114 -12.55 7.36 4.96
CA GLY A 114 -13.85 7.37 4.28
C GLY A 114 -13.98 8.38 3.15
N ASP A 115 -13.09 9.38 3.04
CA ASP A 115 -13.07 10.29 1.89
C ASP A 115 -12.75 9.52 0.60
N THR A 116 -13.27 10.02 -0.52
CA THR A 116 -12.86 9.57 -1.87
C THR A 116 -11.84 10.57 -2.41
N VAL A 117 -10.63 10.11 -2.69
CA VAL A 117 -9.60 10.91 -3.36
C VAL A 117 -9.67 10.65 -4.87
N VAL A 118 -9.73 11.73 -5.65
CA VAL A 118 -9.72 11.71 -7.11
C VAL A 118 -8.51 12.52 -7.58
N VAL A 119 -7.51 11.84 -8.14
CA VAL A 119 -6.32 12.49 -8.69
C VAL A 119 -6.32 12.36 -10.20
N THR A 120 -6.38 13.50 -10.90
CA THR A 120 -6.22 13.57 -12.35
C THR A 120 -4.75 13.77 -12.67
N VAL A 121 -4.09 12.76 -13.25
CA VAL A 121 -2.66 12.80 -13.59
C VAL A 121 -2.51 13.02 -15.09
N LYS A 122 -1.75 14.05 -15.47
CA LYS A 122 -1.38 14.36 -16.85
C LYS A 122 0.11 14.15 -17.06
N ASN A 123 0.47 13.26 -17.98
CA ASN A 123 1.87 13.01 -18.32
C ASN A 123 2.36 14.03 -19.37
N LEU A 124 3.20 14.99 -18.94
CA LEU A 124 3.85 15.98 -19.81
C LEU A 124 5.32 15.63 -20.12
N LEU A 125 5.79 14.42 -19.77
CA LEU A 125 7.12 13.95 -20.17
C LEU A 125 7.14 13.70 -21.68
N MET A 126 8.30 13.91 -22.31
CA MET A 126 8.41 13.87 -23.77
C MET A 126 8.52 12.44 -24.33
N THR A 127 9.14 11.53 -23.58
CA THR A 127 9.51 10.20 -24.08
C THR A 127 9.18 9.07 -23.11
N GLU A 128 8.86 9.40 -21.87
CA GLU A 128 8.72 8.47 -20.76
C GLU A 128 7.26 8.21 -20.41
N ASN A 129 7.02 6.95 -20.11
CA ASN A 129 5.79 6.46 -19.54
C ASN A 129 5.75 6.75 -18.03
N VAL A 130 4.55 6.97 -17.48
CA VAL A 130 4.36 7.23 -16.04
C VAL A 130 3.25 6.36 -15.47
N ALA A 131 3.48 5.85 -14.26
CA ALA A 131 2.45 5.32 -13.38
C ALA A 131 2.70 5.84 -11.95
N ILE A 132 1.64 6.01 -11.15
CA ILE A 132 1.73 6.52 -9.77
C ILE A 132 1.16 5.48 -8.83
N HIS A 133 2.02 4.86 -8.03
CA HIS A 133 1.60 3.91 -7.00
C HIS A 133 1.28 4.62 -5.67
N TRP A 134 0.22 4.16 -5.00
CA TRP A 134 -0.26 4.72 -3.75
C TRP A 134 0.14 3.84 -2.56
N HIS A 135 1.40 3.96 -2.17
CA HIS A 135 2.03 3.08 -1.17
C HIS A 135 1.19 2.89 0.09
N GLY A 136 0.82 1.64 0.37
CA GLY A 136 0.09 1.26 1.59
C GLY A 136 -1.43 1.48 1.53
N ILE A 137 -1.97 1.96 0.41
CA ILE A 137 -3.41 1.98 0.21
C ILE A 137 -3.88 0.62 -0.32
N ARG A 138 -4.90 0.06 0.35
CA ARG A 138 -5.43 -1.27 0.04
C ARG A 138 -6.18 -1.38 -1.30
N GLN A 139 -6.59 -0.30 -1.95
CA GLN A 139 -7.33 -0.34 -3.24
C GLN A 139 -8.58 -1.25 -3.21
N LEU A 140 -9.29 -1.30 -2.06
CA LEU A 140 -10.48 -2.15 -1.88
C LEU A 140 -11.57 -1.75 -2.89
N GLY A 141 -11.88 -2.66 -3.81
CA GLY A 141 -12.85 -2.43 -4.88
C GLY A 141 -12.35 -1.58 -6.04
N THR A 142 -11.09 -1.12 -6.01
CA THR A 142 -10.46 -0.28 -7.04
C THR A 142 -9.08 -0.78 -7.46
N PRO A 143 -8.86 -2.09 -7.69
CA PRO A 143 -7.52 -2.64 -7.99
C PRO A 143 -6.85 -2.01 -9.23
N TRP A 144 -7.64 -1.52 -10.18
CA TRP A 144 -7.15 -0.79 -11.36
C TRP A 144 -6.48 0.56 -11.05
N ALA A 145 -6.66 1.09 -9.84
CA ALA A 145 -6.07 2.35 -9.40
C ALA A 145 -4.81 2.16 -8.53
N ASP A 146 -4.23 0.96 -8.49
CA ASP A 146 -3.01 0.69 -7.72
C ASP A 146 -1.76 1.35 -8.31
N GLY A 147 -1.68 1.56 -9.63
CA GLY A 147 -0.58 2.33 -10.23
C GLY A 147 0.67 1.55 -10.60
N THR A 148 0.57 0.24 -10.81
CA THR A 148 1.73 -0.64 -11.02
C THR A 148 1.78 -1.10 -12.49
N GLU A 149 2.73 -0.55 -13.26
CA GLU A 149 2.91 -0.87 -14.69
C GLU A 149 3.14 -2.38 -14.91
N GLY A 150 2.42 -2.95 -15.88
CA GLY A 150 2.50 -4.39 -16.19
C GLY A 150 1.78 -5.29 -15.18
N VAL A 151 1.29 -4.75 -14.05
CA VAL A 151 0.49 -5.49 -13.07
C VAL A 151 -0.97 -5.05 -13.10
N THR A 152 -1.24 -3.82 -12.70
CA THR A 152 -2.60 -3.29 -12.54
C THR A 152 -3.01 -2.35 -13.68
N GLN A 153 -2.05 -1.78 -14.41
CA GLN A 153 -2.34 -0.89 -15.54
C GLN A 153 -1.26 -0.88 -16.63
N CYS A 154 -1.65 -0.40 -17.82
CA CYS A 154 -0.72 0.08 -18.84
C CYS A 154 -0.03 1.38 -18.35
N PRO A 155 1.16 1.72 -18.89
CA PRO A 155 1.75 3.03 -18.67
C PRO A 155 0.88 4.18 -19.22
N ILE A 156 0.90 5.35 -18.55
CA ILE A 156 0.33 6.59 -19.11
C ILE A 156 1.31 7.15 -20.15
N LEU A 157 0.92 7.18 -21.42
CA LEU A 157 1.76 7.66 -22.53
C LEU A 157 1.91 9.20 -22.51
N PRO A 158 2.98 9.77 -23.13
CA PRO A 158 3.11 11.21 -23.31
C PRO A 158 1.85 11.87 -23.90
N GLY A 159 1.26 12.83 -23.18
CA GLY A 159 0.05 13.56 -23.57
C GLY A 159 -1.28 12.98 -23.07
N ASP A 160 -1.30 11.78 -22.47
CA ASP A 160 -2.50 11.14 -21.93
C ASP A 160 -2.84 11.60 -20.49
N THR A 161 -4.10 11.40 -20.08
CA THR A 161 -4.62 11.71 -18.74
C THR A 161 -5.25 10.45 -18.12
N PHE A 162 -4.99 10.19 -16.83
CA PHE A 162 -5.52 9.03 -16.08
C PHE A 162 -6.07 9.46 -14.70
N GLU A 163 -7.19 8.88 -14.28
CA GLU A 163 -7.88 9.18 -13.00
C GLU A 163 -7.80 8.00 -12.02
N TYR A 164 -7.26 8.21 -10.80
CA TYR A 164 -7.18 7.21 -9.72
C TYR A 164 -8.24 7.44 -8.62
N ARG A 165 -8.80 6.38 -8.00
CA ARG A 165 -9.77 6.42 -6.86
C ARG A 165 -9.52 5.33 -5.79
N TYR A 166 -9.47 5.65 -4.48
CA TYR A 166 -9.36 4.69 -3.33
C TYR A 166 -9.50 5.38 -1.94
N ASN A 167 -9.46 4.62 -0.83
CA ASN A 167 -9.78 5.05 0.56
C ASN A 167 -8.66 4.69 1.60
N CYS A 168 -8.13 5.67 2.38
CA CYS A 168 -7.63 5.53 3.77
C CYS A 168 -6.91 6.79 4.35
N SER A 169 -6.68 6.78 5.67
CA SER A 169 -6.59 7.84 6.71
C SER A 169 -5.29 8.66 6.97
N ALA A 170 -5.42 10.01 6.93
CA ALA A 170 -4.99 11.11 7.86
C ALA A 170 -3.51 11.34 8.28
N MET A 171 -2.91 12.55 8.41
CA MET A 171 -3.20 14.01 8.27
C MET A 171 -1.90 14.78 8.69
N ALA A 172 -1.53 15.97 8.19
CA ALA A 172 -1.95 17.29 8.70
C ALA A 172 -0.77 18.32 8.93
N SER A 173 -0.77 19.49 8.27
CA SER A 173 0.12 20.68 8.08
C SER A 173 0.39 21.57 9.32
N ASP A 174 1.15 22.68 9.36
CA ASP A 174 2.01 23.54 8.49
C ASP A 174 2.81 24.47 9.45
N ALA A 175 3.97 25.03 9.08
CA ALA A 175 4.50 26.24 9.73
C ALA A 175 5.46 27.04 8.84
N ALA A 176 5.05 28.27 8.50
CA ALA A 176 5.81 29.27 7.77
C ALA A 176 6.73 30.07 8.72
N ALA A 177 8.06 29.99 8.55
CA ALA A 177 9.05 31.03 8.94
C ALA A 177 10.54 30.62 8.70
N ALA A 178 10.88 29.98 7.58
CA ALA A 178 12.29 29.65 7.24
C ALA A 178 12.89 30.58 6.16
N CYS A 179 12.32 31.77 5.98
CA CYS A 179 12.69 32.73 4.94
C CYS A 179 13.99 33.48 5.25
N ASN A 180 15.16 32.83 5.19
CA ASN A 180 16.39 33.48 4.72
C ASN A 180 17.52 32.47 4.39
N ALA A 181 17.24 31.49 3.53
CA ALA A 181 18.28 30.66 2.91
C ALA A 181 18.44 31.09 1.45
N THR A 182 19.67 31.33 1.02
CA THR A 182 20.01 31.64 -0.39
C THR A 182 19.69 30.48 -1.34
N HIS A 183 19.46 29.28 -0.81
CA HIS A 183 18.95 28.10 -1.51
C HIS A 183 17.96 27.32 -0.61
N PRO A 184 16.66 27.68 -0.59
CA PRO A 184 15.69 27.06 0.30
C PRO A 184 15.46 25.57 -0.01
N GLU A 185 15.75 25.10 -1.23
CA GLU A 185 15.54 23.71 -1.65
C GLU A 185 16.53 22.70 -1.05
N CYS A 186 17.72 23.14 -0.61
CA CYS A 186 18.75 22.28 -0.04
C CYS A 186 19.16 22.66 1.40
N ALA A 187 18.48 23.65 1.99
CA ALA A 187 18.66 23.98 3.39
C ALA A 187 18.10 22.85 4.27
N PRO A 188 18.78 22.48 5.39
CA PRO A 188 18.24 21.50 6.31
C PRO A 188 16.85 21.92 6.80
N GLN A 189 15.89 21.01 6.78
CA GLN A 189 14.58 21.29 7.34
C GLN A 189 14.66 21.36 8.86
N VAL A 190 14.38 22.53 9.41
CA VAL A 190 14.40 22.77 10.86
C VAL A 190 13.02 22.47 11.44
N PHE A 191 12.95 21.47 12.31
CA PHE A 191 11.75 21.19 13.09
C PHE A 191 11.70 22.09 14.33
N ALA A 192 11.03 23.24 14.21
CA ALA A 192 10.81 24.13 15.35
C ALA A 192 9.86 23.45 16.37
N VAL A 193 10.27 23.40 17.63
CA VAL A 193 9.45 22.84 18.73
C VAL A 193 9.24 23.88 19.83
N VAL A 194 8.02 23.95 20.33
CA VAL A 194 7.65 24.71 21.53
C VAL A 194 7.86 23.84 22.78
N PRO A 195 8.61 24.31 23.80
CA PRO A 195 8.80 23.59 25.06
C PRO A 195 7.48 23.22 25.74
N GLY A 196 7.40 22.02 26.32
CA GLY A 196 6.21 21.53 27.02
C GLY A 196 5.09 21.02 26.11
N ARG A 197 5.29 20.97 24.79
CA ARG A 197 4.35 20.37 23.83
C ARG A 197 4.82 18.97 23.42
N THR A 198 3.86 18.12 23.08
CA THR A 198 4.10 16.80 22.48
C THR A 198 3.88 16.89 20.97
N TYR A 199 4.81 16.32 20.20
CA TYR A 199 4.75 16.31 18.74
C TYR A 199 4.66 14.87 18.23
N ARG A 200 3.95 14.69 17.11
CA ARG A 200 3.91 13.43 16.37
C ARG A 200 4.73 13.58 15.10
N PHE A 201 5.88 12.90 15.03
CA PHE A 201 6.66 12.78 13.81
C PHE A 201 6.06 11.70 12.91
N ARG A 202 5.83 12.02 11.65
CA ARG A 202 5.38 11.07 10.61
C ARG A 202 6.53 10.88 9.65
N ILE A 203 7.17 9.72 9.73
CA ILE A 203 8.37 9.41 8.97
C ILE A 203 8.01 8.32 7.96
N ALA A 204 8.26 8.60 6.69
CA ALA A 204 8.15 7.66 5.59
C ALA A 204 9.50 7.58 4.87
N SER A 205 9.84 6.40 4.36
CA SER A 205 11.05 6.20 3.56
C SER A 205 10.66 5.90 2.12
N VAL A 206 11.22 6.67 1.19
CA VAL A 206 11.07 6.49 -0.27
C VAL A 206 12.45 6.27 -0.92
N THR A 207 13.39 5.73 -0.14
CA THR A 207 14.74 5.44 -0.58
C THR A 207 14.75 4.32 -1.63
N SER A 208 15.52 4.50 -2.71
CA SER A 208 15.67 3.46 -3.74
C SER A 208 16.55 2.29 -3.28
N LEU A 209 17.45 2.53 -2.32
CA LEU A 209 18.40 1.54 -1.79
C LEU A 209 18.60 1.62 -0.28
N SER A 210 18.70 2.83 0.27
CA SER A 210 19.20 3.03 1.64
C SER A 210 18.24 2.51 2.71
N ALA A 211 18.78 1.79 3.69
CA ALA A 211 18.16 1.61 5.00
C ALA A 211 18.69 2.70 5.94
N LEU A 212 17.78 3.42 6.60
CA LEU A 212 18.12 4.55 7.46
C LEU A 212 17.84 4.23 8.92
N ASN A 213 18.65 4.80 9.81
CA ASN A 213 18.35 4.87 11.24
C ASN A 213 18.03 6.33 11.59
N PHE A 214 16.91 6.54 12.28
CA PHE A 214 16.45 7.86 12.69
C PHE A 214 16.54 8.01 14.20
N GLU A 215 17.32 8.98 14.66
CA GLU A 215 17.54 9.29 16.07
C GLU A 215 17.29 10.78 16.33
N ILE A 216 16.68 11.09 17.47
CA ILE A 216 16.55 12.45 18.00
C ILE A 216 17.35 12.52 19.30
N GLU A 217 18.36 13.39 19.33
CA GLU A 217 19.09 13.64 20.58
C GLU A 217 18.20 14.42 21.55
N ALA A 218 17.95 13.84 22.73
CA ALA A 218 17.22 14.50 23.80
C ALA A 218 18.19 15.03 24.87
N ASP A 219 18.45 16.33 24.84
CA ASP A 219 19.20 17.01 25.89
C ASP A 219 18.33 17.20 27.13
N LYS A 220 18.47 16.31 28.13
CA LYS A 220 17.72 16.35 29.40
C LYS A 220 18.26 17.40 30.38
N ARG A 221 18.55 18.63 29.93
CA ARG A 221 19.11 19.67 30.83
C ARG A 221 18.06 20.63 31.37
N ASP A 222 18.06 20.69 32.69
CA ASP A 222 17.52 21.79 33.49
C ASP A 222 18.30 23.08 33.19
N ARG A 223 17.62 24.22 33.25
CA ARG A 223 18.11 25.51 32.75
C ARG A 223 19.43 25.91 33.44
N GLY A 224 20.51 26.13 32.67
CA GLY A 224 21.70 26.87 33.16
C GLY A 224 23.10 26.28 32.96
N ARG A 225 23.30 25.18 32.21
CA ARG A 225 24.66 24.65 31.93
C ARG A 225 25.14 24.92 30.48
N PRO A 226 26.45 25.23 30.26
CA PRO A 226 27.03 25.45 28.94
C PRO A 226 26.81 24.26 27.98
N ARG A 227 26.62 24.52 26.68
CA ARG A 227 26.43 23.50 25.63
C ARG A 227 27.52 22.40 25.73
N PRO A 228 27.20 21.11 25.62
CA PRO A 228 28.20 20.07 25.73
C PRO A 228 29.08 20.15 24.48
N THR A 229 30.38 20.05 24.65
CA THR A 229 31.35 19.88 23.56
C THR A 229 31.40 18.42 23.07
N ARG A 230 30.46 17.56 23.51
CA ARG A 230 30.47 16.13 23.24
C ARG A 230 29.72 15.86 21.94
N THR A 231 30.41 15.21 21.01
CA THR A 231 29.81 14.59 19.83
C THR A 231 28.67 13.67 20.26
N PRO A 232 27.52 13.66 19.56
CA PRO A 232 26.45 12.70 19.83
C PRO A 232 26.99 11.26 19.82
N PRO A 233 26.45 10.35 20.65
CA PRO A 233 26.80 8.94 20.54
C PRO A 233 26.51 8.46 19.13
N ALA A 234 27.42 7.67 18.56
CA ALA A 234 27.18 7.06 17.26
C ALA A 234 26.00 6.08 17.37
N GLY A 235 25.10 6.12 16.38
CA GLY A 235 24.02 5.15 16.25
C GLY A 235 24.55 3.72 16.07
N PRO A 236 23.66 2.72 15.98
CA PRO A 236 24.05 1.32 15.83
C PRO A 236 24.95 1.11 14.60
N ALA A 237 25.92 0.20 14.71
CA ALA A 237 26.80 -0.12 13.59
C ALA A 237 26.00 -0.68 12.42
N TRP A 238 26.33 -0.26 11.19
CA TRP A 238 25.59 -0.63 9.98
C TRP A 238 25.51 -2.15 9.74
N ASN A 239 26.53 -2.89 10.21
CA ASN A 239 26.64 -4.34 10.07
C ASN A 239 26.13 -5.12 11.29
N ASP A 240 25.56 -4.46 12.30
CA ASP A 240 24.95 -5.13 13.43
C ASP A 240 23.55 -5.67 13.05
N SER A 241 23.55 -6.84 12.42
CA SER A 241 22.32 -7.55 12.06
C SER A 241 21.54 -8.03 13.28
N ALA A 242 22.22 -8.32 14.39
CA ALA A 242 21.57 -8.78 15.62
C ALA A 242 20.71 -7.66 16.24
N TYR A 243 21.21 -6.42 16.26
CA TYR A 243 20.43 -5.25 16.66
C TYR A 243 19.14 -5.11 15.84
N ARG A 244 19.22 -5.22 14.50
CA ARG A 244 18.07 -5.09 13.59
C ARG A 244 17.04 -6.21 13.75
N ILE A 245 17.50 -7.43 13.97
CA ILE A 245 16.63 -8.59 14.25
C ILE A 245 15.94 -8.40 15.61
N ASN A 246 16.66 -8.00 16.65
CA ASN A 246 16.09 -7.76 17.97
C ASN A 246 15.05 -6.63 17.94
N GLN A 247 15.30 -5.55 17.19
CA GLN A 247 14.31 -4.50 16.97
C GLN A 247 13.04 -5.05 16.28
N SER A 248 13.22 -5.91 15.28
CA SER A 248 12.10 -6.53 14.55
C SER A 248 11.27 -7.44 15.47
N LEU A 249 11.93 -8.26 16.29
CA LEU A 249 11.30 -9.13 17.28
C LEU A 249 10.58 -8.36 18.39
N ALA A 250 11.10 -7.21 18.80
CA ALA A 250 10.48 -6.35 19.81
C ALA A 250 9.28 -5.53 19.29
N THR A 251 9.10 -5.47 17.97
CA THR A 251 8.01 -4.68 17.35
C THR A 251 6.72 -5.49 17.35
N VAL A 252 5.85 -5.19 18.30
CA VAL A 252 4.50 -5.78 18.42
C VAL A 252 3.42 -4.73 18.26
N ALA A 253 2.18 -5.16 18.01
CA ALA A 253 1.04 -4.25 17.95
C ALA A 253 0.81 -3.56 19.31
N HIS A 254 0.33 -2.31 19.26
CA HIS A 254 -0.14 -1.65 20.48
C HIS A 254 -1.33 -2.45 21.06
N PRO A 255 -1.42 -2.69 22.38
CA PRO A 255 -2.46 -3.55 22.97
C PRO A 255 -3.90 -3.17 22.58
N GLU A 256 -4.20 -1.87 22.48
CA GLU A 256 -5.53 -1.37 22.07
C GLU A 256 -5.85 -1.54 20.57
N HIS A 257 -4.84 -1.86 19.75
CA HIS A 257 -4.97 -2.03 18.29
C HIS A 257 -4.48 -3.41 17.81
N ALA A 258 -4.29 -4.35 18.75
CA ALA A 258 -3.85 -5.70 18.44
C ALA A 258 -5.01 -6.49 17.83
N HIS A 259 -4.89 -6.82 16.55
CA HIS A 259 -5.81 -7.70 15.85
C HIS A 259 -5.10 -9.05 15.67
N PRO A 260 -5.51 -10.12 16.37
CA PRO A 260 -4.87 -11.42 16.21
C PRO A 260 -5.16 -12.00 14.82
N PRO A 261 -4.18 -12.67 14.18
CA PRO A 261 -4.39 -13.32 12.90
C PRO A 261 -5.31 -14.54 13.05
N PRO A 262 -5.90 -15.05 11.95
CA PRO A 262 -6.47 -16.39 11.93
C PRO A 262 -5.44 -17.39 12.48
N PRO A 263 -5.82 -18.39 13.29
CA PRO A 263 -4.87 -19.24 14.00
C PRO A 263 -4.08 -20.18 13.08
N ARG A 264 -4.64 -20.53 11.91
CA ARG A 264 -4.03 -21.41 10.91
C ARG A 264 -4.11 -20.77 9.53
N ALA A 265 -3.13 -21.07 8.69
CA ALA A 265 -3.17 -20.77 7.27
C ALA A 265 -3.79 -21.94 6.50
N ASP A 266 -4.46 -21.63 5.40
CA ASP A 266 -4.98 -22.59 4.43
C ASP A 266 -3.88 -23.00 3.42
N ARG A 267 -2.89 -22.11 3.22
CA ARG A 267 -1.76 -22.32 2.30
C ARG A 267 -0.49 -21.69 2.86
N THR A 268 0.66 -22.33 2.63
CA THR A 268 1.98 -21.79 2.99
C THR A 268 2.88 -21.80 1.76
N ILE A 269 3.44 -20.64 1.44
CA ILE A 269 4.36 -20.43 0.31
C ILE A 269 5.74 -20.07 0.88
N LEU A 270 6.78 -20.82 0.48
CA LEU A 270 8.17 -20.55 0.87
C LEU A 270 8.90 -19.90 -0.29
N LEU A 271 9.37 -18.68 -0.10
CA LEU A 271 10.04 -17.87 -1.12
C LEU A 271 11.52 -17.70 -0.77
N LEU A 272 12.37 -18.48 -1.42
CA LEU A 272 13.83 -18.34 -1.36
C LEU A 272 14.28 -17.15 -2.19
N ASN A 273 14.99 -16.23 -1.54
CA ASN A 273 15.57 -15.04 -2.13
C ASN A 273 17.02 -15.35 -2.52
N SER A 274 17.36 -15.24 -3.79
CA SER A 274 18.73 -15.49 -4.26
C SER A 274 19.17 -14.52 -5.35
N GLN A 275 20.47 -14.26 -5.41
CA GLN A 275 21.12 -13.59 -6.53
C GLN A 275 21.74 -14.64 -7.44
N ASN A 276 21.45 -14.57 -8.73
CA ASN A 276 21.75 -15.61 -9.72
C ASN A 276 22.43 -14.99 -10.95
N LYS A 277 23.05 -15.84 -11.77
CA LYS A 277 23.43 -15.49 -13.14
C LYS A 277 22.49 -16.22 -14.10
N ILE A 278 21.69 -15.47 -14.85
CA ILE A 278 20.76 -15.99 -15.87
C ILE A 278 21.19 -15.37 -17.19
N ASP A 279 21.52 -16.20 -18.17
CA ASP A 279 22.05 -15.80 -19.49
C ASP A 279 23.22 -14.81 -19.39
N GLY A 280 24.14 -15.08 -18.45
CA GLY A 280 25.33 -14.25 -18.20
C GLY A 280 25.06 -12.93 -17.47
N ARG A 281 23.80 -12.60 -17.14
CA ARG A 281 23.42 -11.37 -16.43
C ARG A 281 23.12 -11.66 -14.96
N ILE A 282 23.50 -10.74 -14.08
CA ILE A 282 23.12 -10.83 -12.66
C ILE A 282 21.63 -10.50 -12.54
N LYS A 283 20.90 -11.38 -11.87
CA LYS A 283 19.47 -11.27 -11.62
C LYS A 283 19.17 -11.62 -10.17
N TRP A 284 18.10 -11.05 -9.65
CA TRP A 284 17.47 -11.55 -8.43
C TRP A 284 16.37 -12.53 -8.82
N ALA A 285 16.22 -13.58 -8.04
CA ALA A 285 15.26 -14.64 -8.30
C ALA A 285 14.60 -15.11 -7.01
N ILE A 286 13.34 -15.53 -7.16
CA ILE A 286 12.53 -16.13 -6.11
C ILE A 286 12.27 -17.58 -6.49
N ASN A 287 12.73 -18.51 -5.66
CA ASN A 287 12.69 -19.95 -5.97
C ASN A 287 13.26 -20.27 -7.37
N ASN A 288 14.41 -19.65 -7.70
CA ASN A 288 15.09 -19.74 -9.01
C ASN A 288 14.32 -19.13 -10.20
N VAL A 289 13.24 -18.39 -9.97
CA VAL A 289 12.53 -17.63 -11.01
C VAL A 289 12.78 -16.13 -10.81
N SER A 290 13.44 -15.51 -11.78
CA SER A 290 13.59 -14.05 -11.85
C SER A 290 12.35 -13.47 -12.51
N PHE A 291 11.61 -12.64 -11.78
CA PHE A 291 10.34 -12.11 -12.23
C PHE A 291 10.51 -11.10 -13.37
N THR A 292 9.65 -11.23 -14.37
CA THR A 292 9.51 -10.27 -15.47
C THR A 292 8.08 -9.82 -15.56
N LEU A 293 7.86 -8.56 -15.95
CA LEU A 293 6.52 -8.03 -16.17
C LEU A 293 6.06 -8.32 -17.60
N PRO A 294 4.81 -8.77 -17.80
CA PRO A 294 4.25 -8.93 -19.13
C PRO A 294 3.96 -7.55 -19.75
N HIS A 295 3.92 -7.50 -21.08
CA HIS A 295 3.52 -6.28 -21.80
C HIS A 295 2.03 -5.94 -21.59
N THR A 296 1.18 -6.97 -21.48
CA THR A 296 -0.25 -6.81 -21.18
C THR A 296 -0.44 -6.91 -19.67
N PRO A 297 -1.07 -5.92 -19.01
CA PRO A 297 -1.27 -5.96 -17.56
C PRO A 297 -2.04 -7.21 -17.13
N TYR A 298 -1.57 -7.89 -16.08
CA TYR A 298 -2.20 -9.12 -15.59
C TYR A 298 -3.71 -8.95 -15.35
N LEU A 299 -4.12 -7.85 -14.71
CA LEU A 299 -5.53 -7.60 -14.41
C LEU A 299 -6.40 -7.57 -15.69
N VAL A 300 -5.90 -6.95 -16.76
CA VAL A 300 -6.56 -6.89 -18.06
C VAL A 300 -6.56 -8.26 -18.72
N ALA A 301 -5.42 -8.95 -18.72
CA ALA A 301 -5.29 -10.29 -19.29
C ALA A 301 -6.25 -11.28 -18.67
N LEU A 302 -6.33 -11.31 -17.34
CA LEU A 302 -7.18 -12.22 -16.59
C LEU A 302 -8.66 -11.89 -16.75
N LYS A 303 -9.05 -10.61 -16.64
CA LYS A 303 -10.45 -10.19 -16.78
C LYS A 303 -11.02 -10.49 -18.18
N HIS A 304 -10.18 -10.43 -19.21
CA HIS A 304 -10.58 -10.66 -20.60
C HIS A 304 -10.19 -12.04 -21.15
N GLY A 305 -9.63 -12.94 -20.34
CA GLY A 305 -9.28 -14.29 -20.76
C GLY A 305 -8.16 -14.37 -21.80
N LEU A 306 -7.19 -13.44 -21.77
CA LEU A 306 -6.05 -13.38 -22.69
C LEU A 306 -4.94 -14.33 -22.24
N LEU A 307 -5.14 -15.64 -22.44
CA LEU A 307 -4.25 -16.69 -21.93
C LEU A 307 -2.80 -16.65 -22.47
N GLY A 308 -2.57 -15.98 -23.61
CA GLY A 308 -1.23 -15.81 -24.20
C GLY A 308 -0.47 -14.58 -23.70
N ALA A 309 -1.03 -13.79 -22.79
CA ALA A 309 -0.44 -12.54 -22.32
C ALA A 309 0.73 -12.73 -21.34
N PHE A 310 0.80 -13.88 -20.66
CA PHE A 310 1.81 -14.24 -19.67
C PHE A 310 1.86 -15.76 -19.47
N ASP A 311 2.89 -16.28 -18.80
CA ASP A 311 3.04 -17.70 -18.49
C ASP A 311 1.94 -18.20 -17.54
N GLN A 312 1.13 -19.15 -18.02
CA GLN A 312 0.02 -19.71 -17.25
C GLN A 312 0.46 -20.74 -16.21
N ARG A 313 1.71 -21.21 -16.27
CA ARG A 313 2.23 -22.23 -15.35
C ARG A 313 2.36 -21.65 -13.94
N PRO A 314 1.93 -22.38 -12.89
CA PRO A 314 2.08 -21.92 -11.53
C PRO A 314 3.58 -21.80 -11.17
N PRO A 315 4.04 -20.65 -10.66
CA PRO A 315 5.40 -20.51 -10.17
C PRO A 315 5.68 -21.45 -8.99
N PRO A 316 6.95 -21.81 -8.72
CA PRO A 316 7.30 -22.69 -7.61
C PRO A 316 6.90 -22.09 -6.26
N GLU A 317 6.12 -22.81 -5.47
CA GLU A 317 5.71 -22.41 -4.11
C GLU A 317 6.74 -22.75 -3.02
N THR A 318 7.78 -23.48 -3.39
CA THR A 318 8.84 -23.88 -2.48
C THR A 318 10.15 -24.06 -3.24
N TYR A 319 11.21 -24.25 -2.47
CA TYR A 319 12.54 -24.64 -2.92
C TYR A 319 12.93 -25.94 -2.20
N ASN A 320 14.16 -26.43 -2.41
CA ASN A 320 14.70 -27.55 -1.64
C ASN A 320 14.96 -27.13 -0.18
N HIS A 321 13.90 -26.85 0.59
CA HIS A 321 13.97 -26.30 1.94
C HIS A 321 14.58 -27.25 2.96
N THR A 322 14.77 -28.54 2.63
CA THR A 322 15.46 -29.52 3.47
C THR A 322 16.95 -29.65 3.16
N GLY A 323 17.38 -29.37 1.93
CA GLY A 323 18.78 -29.54 1.50
C GLY A 323 19.51 -28.27 1.01
N TYR A 324 18.81 -27.16 0.79
CA TYR A 324 19.43 -25.92 0.32
C TYR A 324 20.30 -25.32 1.43
N ASP A 325 21.56 -25.05 1.10
CA ASP A 325 22.50 -24.37 1.99
C ASP A 325 22.39 -22.85 1.77
N VAL A 326 21.84 -22.17 2.78
CA VAL A 326 21.58 -20.72 2.77
C VAL A 326 22.84 -19.90 3.03
N TYR A 327 23.95 -20.50 3.48
CA TYR A 327 25.20 -19.82 3.78
C TYR A 327 26.22 -19.91 2.64
N GLY A 328 26.21 -21.01 1.88
CA GLY A 328 27.07 -21.20 0.72
C GLY A 328 26.62 -20.43 -0.53
N VAL A 329 27.58 -20.11 -1.40
CA VAL A 329 27.28 -19.61 -2.75
C VAL A 329 26.65 -20.73 -3.57
N GLN A 330 25.42 -20.51 -4.04
CA GLN A 330 24.67 -21.51 -4.80
C GLN A 330 24.75 -21.23 -6.30
N ALA A 331 25.05 -22.26 -7.09
CA ALA A 331 25.16 -22.15 -8.54
C ALA A 331 23.78 -21.97 -9.21
N ASN A 332 22.73 -22.52 -8.61
CA ASN A 332 21.34 -22.45 -9.09
C ASN A 332 21.20 -22.65 -10.61
N PRO A 333 21.61 -23.82 -11.14
CA PRO A 333 21.69 -24.04 -12.59
C PRO A 333 20.34 -23.99 -13.31
N ASN A 334 19.23 -24.17 -12.58
CA ASN A 334 17.87 -24.13 -13.12
C ASN A 334 17.24 -22.73 -13.03
N ALA A 335 18.04 -21.70 -12.76
CA ALA A 335 17.53 -20.33 -12.67
C ALA A 335 17.05 -19.83 -14.03
N THR A 336 15.84 -19.28 -14.07
CA THR A 336 15.15 -18.84 -15.30
C THR A 336 14.43 -17.52 -15.05
N THR A 337 13.95 -16.88 -16.11
CA THR A 337 12.99 -15.77 -16.04
C THR A 337 11.57 -16.27 -16.30
N SER A 338 10.56 -15.63 -15.71
CA SER A 338 9.14 -15.88 -16.00
C SER A 338 8.27 -14.71 -15.54
N ASP A 339 7.13 -14.54 -16.20
CA ASP A 339 6.01 -13.67 -15.85
C ASP A 339 4.79 -14.49 -15.34
N GLY A 340 5.04 -15.67 -14.76
CA GLY A 340 4.01 -16.42 -14.05
C GLY A 340 3.61 -15.78 -12.71
N LEU A 341 2.38 -16.00 -12.28
CA LEU A 341 1.83 -15.49 -11.01
C LEU A 341 1.22 -16.60 -10.15
N TYR A 342 1.11 -16.40 -8.84
CA TYR A 342 0.44 -17.36 -7.96
C TYR A 342 -1.04 -17.06 -7.86
N ARG A 343 -1.85 -18.09 -8.04
CA ARG A 343 -3.31 -18.01 -7.95
C ARG A 343 -3.79 -18.39 -6.57
N LEU A 344 -4.33 -17.45 -5.82
CA LEU A 344 -4.83 -17.66 -4.46
C LEU A 344 -6.34 -17.87 -4.48
N ALA A 345 -6.83 -18.76 -3.63
CA ALA A 345 -8.26 -18.93 -3.45
C ALA A 345 -8.82 -17.72 -2.69
N PHE A 346 -9.85 -17.08 -3.25
CA PHE A 346 -10.45 -15.90 -2.62
C PHE A 346 -10.97 -16.22 -1.22
N GLY A 347 -10.60 -15.40 -0.24
CA GLY A 347 -10.89 -15.54 1.18
C GLY A 347 -9.93 -16.44 1.95
N SER A 348 -9.00 -17.14 1.29
CA SER A 348 -8.03 -18.04 1.96
C SER A 348 -7.03 -17.28 2.82
N VAL A 349 -6.56 -17.92 3.89
CA VAL A 349 -5.48 -17.42 4.74
C VAL A 349 -4.15 -17.97 4.23
N VAL A 350 -3.23 -17.07 3.86
CA VAL A 350 -1.96 -17.43 3.23
C VAL A 350 -0.81 -17.04 4.14
N ASP A 351 0.04 -18.02 4.46
CA ASP A 351 1.37 -17.78 5.01
C ASP A 351 2.37 -17.64 3.88
N VAL A 352 3.21 -16.61 3.97
CA VAL A 352 4.39 -16.47 3.12
C VAL A 352 5.61 -16.43 4.02
N VAL A 353 6.60 -17.28 3.72
CA VAL A 353 7.88 -17.29 4.41
C VAL A 353 8.96 -16.85 3.44
N LEU A 354 9.53 -15.69 3.71
CA LEU A 354 10.69 -15.18 3.01
C LEU A 354 11.93 -15.83 3.60
N GLN A 355 12.65 -16.63 2.82
CA GLN A 355 13.97 -17.16 3.17
C GLN A 355 15.04 -16.34 2.47
N ASN A 356 15.98 -15.80 3.23
CA ASN A 356 17.17 -15.15 2.69
C ASN A 356 18.35 -16.12 2.60
N ALA A 357 19.29 -15.84 1.71
CA ALA A 357 20.45 -16.69 1.48
C ALA A 357 21.70 -15.87 1.12
N ASN A 358 22.83 -16.55 0.98
CA ASN A 358 24.03 -15.99 0.42
C ASN A 358 23.81 -15.55 -1.03
N MET A 359 24.42 -14.44 -1.41
CA MET A 359 24.43 -13.89 -2.76
C MET A 359 25.50 -14.57 -3.63
N LEU A 360 25.84 -13.97 -4.78
CA LEU A 360 26.95 -14.46 -5.61
C LEU A 360 28.33 -14.22 -4.97
N ALA A 361 28.43 -13.21 -4.10
CA ALA A 361 29.63 -12.98 -3.30
C ALA A 361 29.62 -13.87 -2.05
N PRO A 362 30.72 -14.56 -1.73
CA PRO A 362 30.78 -15.44 -0.56
C PRO A 362 30.62 -14.64 0.74
N ASN A 363 29.94 -15.22 1.73
CA ASN A 363 29.66 -14.63 3.04
C ASN A 363 28.93 -13.27 2.96
N ASN A 364 28.09 -13.10 1.94
CA ASN A 364 27.35 -11.87 1.73
C ASN A 364 25.86 -12.17 1.58
N SER A 365 25.05 -11.59 2.46
CA SER A 365 23.59 -11.63 2.42
C SER A 365 23.07 -10.27 2.86
N GLU A 366 22.16 -9.69 2.08
CA GLU A 366 21.66 -8.34 2.29
C GLU A 366 20.32 -8.36 3.04
N THR A 367 19.86 -7.19 3.49
CA THR A 367 18.50 -7.04 4.03
C THR A 367 17.56 -6.64 2.91
N HIS A 368 16.43 -7.31 2.78
CA HIS A 368 15.46 -7.03 1.72
C HIS A 368 14.12 -6.59 2.32
N PRO A 369 13.69 -5.33 2.13
CA PRO A 369 12.35 -4.89 2.50
C PRO A 369 11.35 -5.43 1.48
N TRP A 370 10.44 -6.30 1.89
CA TRP A 370 9.40 -6.86 1.04
C TRP A 370 8.09 -6.14 1.24
N HIS A 371 7.50 -5.63 0.16
CA HIS A 371 6.26 -4.88 0.13
C HIS A 371 5.16 -5.67 -0.58
N LEU A 372 3.97 -5.75 0.03
CA LEU A 372 2.78 -6.38 -0.56
C LEU A 372 1.74 -5.31 -0.92
N HIS A 373 1.32 -5.31 -2.18
CA HIS A 373 0.24 -4.46 -2.66
C HIS A 373 -1.13 -4.98 -2.22
N GLY A 374 -2.12 -4.08 -2.12
CA GLY A 374 -3.52 -4.42 -1.85
C GLY A 374 -3.83 -4.96 -0.44
N HIS A 375 -2.82 -5.22 0.38
CA HIS A 375 -2.96 -5.90 1.66
C HIS A 375 -2.04 -5.32 2.73
N ASP A 376 -2.55 -5.30 3.96
CA ASP A 376 -1.69 -5.39 5.13
C ASP A 376 -1.60 -6.87 5.55
N PHE A 377 -0.48 -7.24 6.16
CA PHE A 377 -0.22 -8.59 6.66
C PHE A 377 0.29 -8.56 8.09
N TRP A 378 0.02 -9.62 8.84
CA TRP A 378 0.61 -9.85 10.15
C TRP A 378 2.04 -10.35 10.00
N THR A 379 3.00 -9.71 10.67
CA THR A 379 4.36 -10.25 10.77
C THR A 379 4.43 -11.26 11.91
N LEU A 380 4.45 -12.54 11.57
CA LEU A 380 4.33 -13.63 12.53
C LEU A 380 5.64 -13.93 13.26
N GLY A 381 6.78 -13.77 12.59
CA GLY A 381 8.05 -14.06 13.23
C GLY A 381 9.26 -13.84 12.32
N TYR A 382 10.42 -13.87 12.97
CA TYR A 382 11.73 -13.75 12.35
C TYR A 382 12.62 -14.86 12.92
N GLY A 383 13.60 -15.31 12.13
CA GLY A 383 14.64 -16.20 12.63
C GLY A 383 15.91 -16.12 11.82
N VAL A 384 16.97 -16.71 12.38
CA VAL A 384 18.28 -16.83 11.75
C VAL A 384 18.43 -18.24 11.20
N GLY A 385 19.13 -18.36 10.07
CA GLY A 385 19.34 -19.61 9.37
C GLY A 385 18.17 -19.96 8.46
N ARG A 386 18.06 -21.26 8.19
CA ARG A 386 17.05 -21.80 7.30
C ARG A 386 15.74 -22.05 8.04
N PHE A 387 14.64 -21.62 7.45
CA PHE A 387 13.31 -21.93 7.92
C PHE A 387 13.01 -23.43 7.80
N ASP A 388 12.46 -23.98 8.87
CA ASP A 388 11.95 -25.35 8.95
C ASP A 388 10.43 -25.30 9.16
N PRO A 389 9.62 -25.73 8.16
CA PRO A 389 8.17 -25.68 8.23
C PRO A 389 7.58 -26.64 9.28
N ALA A 390 8.32 -27.61 9.80
CA ALA A 390 7.87 -28.50 10.87
C ALA A 390 8.10 -27.92 12.28
N VAL A 391 9.05 -26.99 12.42
CA VAL A 391 9.52 -26.50 13.73
C VAL A 391 9.09 -25.05 13.99
N HIS A 392 9.35 -24.16 13.04
CA HIS A 392 9.25 -22.73 13.27
C HIS A 392 7.82 -22.15 13.29
N PRO A 393 6.78 -22.74 12.66
CA PRO A 393 5.42 -22.24 12.84
C PRO A 393 4.96 -22.22 14.31
N ALA A 394 5.53 -23.08 15.17
CA ALA A 394 5.24 -23.07 16.61
C ALA A 394 5.77 -21.83 17.34
N THR A 395 6.70 -21.08 16.74
CA THR A 395 7.27 -19.85 17.33
C THR A 395 6.57 -18.58 16.84
N TYR A 396 5.55 -18.71 15.99
CA TYR A 396 4.80 -17.56 15.48
C TYR A 396 4.10 -16.79 16.60
N ASN A 397 4.24 -15.47 16.57
CA ASN A 397 3.42 -14.57 17.37
C ASN A 397 2.01 -14.51 16.75
N LEU A 398 1.06 -15.24 17.36
CA LEU A 398 -0.35 -15.21 17.01
C LEU A 398 -1.19 -14.38 18.01
N ARG A 399 -0.53 -13.71 18.97
CA ARG A 399 -1.19 -12.94 20.02
C ARG A 399 -1.34 -11.47 19.63
N ASP A 400 -0.23 -10.82 19.34
CA ASP A 400 -0.15 -9.39 19.05
C ASP A 400 0.83 -9.03 17.91
N PRO A 401 0.87 -9.81 16.80
CA PRO A 401 1.72 -9.46 15.67
C PRO A 401 1.29 -8.12 15.08
N VAL A 402 2.28 -7.28 14.77
CA VAL A 402 2.04 -6.01 14.10
C VAL A 402 1.58 -6.26 12.65
N MET A 403 0.57 -5.50 12.21
CA MET A 403 0.20 -5.45 10.81
C MET A 403 1.05 -4.41 10.07
N LYS A 404 1.57 -4.79 8.91
CA LYS A 404 2.42 -3.96 8.05
C LYS A 404 2.10 -4.25 6.59
N ASN A 405 2.50 -3.35 5.70
CA ASN A 405 2.56 -3.60 4.26
C ASN A 405 3.99 -3.82 3.76
N THR A 406 5.01 -3.51 4.58
CA THR A 406 6.42 -3.75 4.25
C THR A 406 7.15 -4.41 5.42
N VAL A 407 7.94 -5.46 5.15
CA VAL A 407 8.72 -6.18 6.17
C VAL A 407 10.10 -6.57 5.66
N ALA A 408 11.12 -6.40 6.49
CA ALA A 408 12.46 -6.87 6.16
C ALA A 408 12.59 -8.39 6.32
N VAL A 409 13.29 -9.04 5.39
CA VAL A 409 14.01 -10.29 5.67
C VAL A 409 15.49 -9.97 5.85
N HIS A 410 16.05 -10.40 6.97
CA HIS A 410 17.41 -10.07 7.41
C HIS A 410 18.45 -11.03 6.83
N PRO A 411 19.75 -10.66 6.84
CA PRO A 411 20.82 -11.50 6.29
C PRO A 411 20.80 -12.90 6.87
N PHE A 412 20.89 -13.91 6.00
CA PHE A 412 20.88 -15.34 6.35
C PHE A 412 19.70 -15.78 7.23
N GLY A 413 18.60 -15.03 7.25
CA GLY A 413 17.45 -15.31 8.09
C GLY A 413 16.19 -15.61 7.30
N TRP A 414 15.09 -15.71 8.02
CA TRP A 414 13.75 -15.84 7.48
C TRP A 414 12.77 -14.91 8.18
N THR A 415 11.72 -14.53 7.46
CA THR A 415 10.59 -13.74 7.97
C THR A 415 9.30 -14.41 7.53
N ALA A 416 8.40 -14.67 8.48
CA ALA A 416 7.08 -15.23 8.21
C ALA A 416 6.00 -14.15 8.33
N LEU A 417 5.10 -14.09 7.35
CA LEU A 417 3.95 -13.20 7.33
C LEU A 417 2.67 -13.97 6.97
N ARG A 418 1.53 -13.43 7.40
CA ARG A 418 0.20 -13.98 7.11
C ARG A 418 -0.72 -12.87 6.62
N PHE A 419 -1.50 -13.16 5.59
CA PHE A 419 -2.59 -12.29 5.14
C PHE A 419 -3.81 -13.13 4.74
N ARG A 420 -4.94 -12.45 4.55
CA ARG A 420 -6.12 -13.04 3.94
C ARG A 420 -6.21 -12.54 2.51
N ALA A 421 -6.39 -13.46 1.57
CA ALA A 421 -6.61 -13.19 0.15
C ALA A 421 -8.03 -12.66 -0.11
N ASP A 422 -8.38 -11.52 0.48
CA ASP A 422 -9.75 -10.97 0.54
C ASP A 422 -10.00 -9.74 -0.34
N ASN A 423 -9.06 -9.41 -1.23
CA ASN A 423 -9.12 -8.22 -2.06
C ASN A 423 -9.03 -8.58 -3.57
N PRO A 424 -10.17 -8.65 -4.29
CA PRO A 424 -10.20 -9.04 -5.70
C PRO A 424 -9.23 -8.23 -6.56
N GLY A 425 -8.28 -8.88 -7.23
CA GLY A 425 -7.30 -8.22 -8.08
C GLY A 425 -6.04 -9.01 -8.34
N VAL A 426 -5.02 -8.30 -8.85
CA VAL A 426 -3.65 -8.81 -8.99
C VAL A 426 -2.73 -7.87 -8.23
N TRP A 427 -1.91 -8.42 -7.34
CA TRP A 427 -1.11 -7.68 -6.38
C TRP A 427 0.36 -8.09 -6.48
N ALA A 428 1.24 -7.11 -6.67
CA ALA A 428 2.67 -7.34 -6.63
C ALA A 428 3.13 -7.59 -5.18
N PHE A 429 4.07 -8.52 -5.02
CA PHE A 429 4.81 -8.72 -3.79
C PHE A 429 6.29 -8.72 -4.13
N HIS A 430 7.02 -7.69 -3.71
CA HIS A 430 8.38 -7.49 -4.23
C HIS A 430 9.34 -6.85 -3.22
N CYS A 431 10.64 -6.98 -3.49
CA CYS A 431 11.63 -6.21 -2.77
C CYS A 431 11.51 -4.73 -3.12
N HIS A 432 11.48 -3.87 -2.12
CA HIS A 432 11.33 -2.43 -2.21
C HIS A 432 12.67 -1.69 -2.34
N ILE A 433 13.75 -2.43 -2.63
CA ILE A 433 14.98 -1.86 -3.21
C ILE A 433 14.78 -1.87 -4.72
N GLU A 434 14.76 -0.70 -5.34
CA GLU A 434 14.34 -0.51 -6.73
C GLU A 434 15.20 -1.31 -7.72
N ALA A 435 16.52 -1.32 -7.50
CA ALA A 435 17.45 -2.10 -8.31
C ALA A 435 17.17 -3.61 -8.21
N HIS A 436 16.72 -4.11 -7.05
CA HIS A 436 16.43 -5.52 -6.85
C HIS A 436 15.15 -5.91 -7.57
N PHE A 437 14.11 -5.09 -7.45
CA PHE A 437 12.86 -5.29 -8.18
C PHE A 437 13.10 -5.28 -9.69
N PHE A 438 13.84 -4.30 -10.21
CA PHE A 438 14.23 -4.22 -11.62
C PHE A 438 14.99 -5.48 -12.10
N MET A 439 15.79 -6.07 -11.21
CA MET A 439 16.53 -7.30 -11.46
C MET A 439 15.71 -8.58 -11.24
N GLY A 440 14.41 -8.48 -10.96
CA GLY A 440 13.45 -9.59 -10.88
C GLY A 440 13.14 -10.11 -9.48
N MET A 441 13.46 -9.34 -8.43
CA MET A 441 13.15 -9.69 -7.03
C MET A 441 11.69 -9.40 -6.66
N GLY A 442 10.77 -10.17 -7.23
CA GLY A 442 9.35 -10.03 -6.92
C GLY A 442 8.54 -11.21 -7.42
N VAL A 443 7.26 -11.19 -7.11
CA VAL A 443 6.21 -12.11 -7.58
C VAL A 443 4.91 -11.34 -7.71
N ALA A 444 3.90 -11.95 -8.33
CA ALA A 444 2.52 -11.44 -8.34
C ALA A 444 1.54 -12.48 -7.81
N PHE A 445 0.52 -12.01 -7.10
CA PHE A 445 -0.59 -12.81 -6.58
C PHE A 445 -1.88 -12.39 -7.29
N GLU A 446 -2.65 -13.35 -7.81
CA GLU A 446 -4.05 -13.10 -8.20
C GLU A 446 -5.00 -13.68 -7.14
N GLU A 447 -6.14 -13.03 -6.96
CA GLU A 447 -7.23 -13.53 -6.15
C GLU A 447 -8.57 -12.93 -6.60
N GLY A 448 -9.62 -13.74 -6.64
CA GLY A 448 -10.99 -13.27 -6.85
C GLY A 448 -11.22 -12.45 -8.14
N ILE A 449 -10.51 -12.73 -9.24
CA ILE A 449 -10.62 -11.98 -10.50
C ILE A 449 -12.08 -11.88 -10.99
N GLU A 450 -12.87 -12.92 -10.78
CA GLU A 450 -14.29 -12.97 -11.12
C GLU A 450 -15.14 -11.91 -10.40
N ARG A 451 -14.63 -11.35 -9.30
CA ARG A 451 -15.27 -10.32 -8.45
C ARG A 451 -14.79 -8.91 -8.76
N VAL A 452 -13.76 -8.75 -9.59
CA VAL A 452 -13.32 -7.43 -10.04
C VAL A 452 -14.43 -6.82 -10.90
N GLY A 453 -14.74 -5.55 -10.69
CA GLY A 453 -15.73 -4.81 -11.49
C GLY A 453 -15.33 -4.61 -12.95
N ASP A 454 -16.06 -3.74 -13.65
CA ASP A 454 -15.67 -3.33 -14.99
C ASP A 454 -14.38 -2.51 -14.95
N LEU A 455 -13.49 -2.79 -15.90
CA LEU A 455 -12.21 -2.12 -16.00
C LEU A 455 -12.35 -0.81 -16.79
N PRO A 456 -11.76 0.30 -16.31
CA PRO A 456 -11.68 1.55 -17.07
C PRO A 456 -11.08 1.33 -18.46
N GLU A 457 -11.50 2.12 -19.46
CA GLU A 457 -11.01 1.97 -20.84
C GLU A 457 -9.53 2.34 -20.96
N GLU A 458 -9.06 3.25 -20.11
CA GLU A 458 -7.71 3.79 -20.10
C GLU A 458 -6.66 2.72 -19.79
N ILE A 459 -6.96 1.79 -18.87
CA ILE A 459 -6.03 0.69 -18.54
C ILE A 459 -5.96 -0.39 -19.63
N ARG A 460 -6.80 -0.30 -20.68
CA ARG A 460 -6.82 -1.26 -21.80
C ARG A 460 -6.09 -0.75 -23.04
N ARG A 461 -5.62 0.51 -23.06
CA ARG A 461 -5.08 1.17 -24.27
C ARG A 461 -3.87 0.48 -24.91
N CYS A 462 -3.08 -0.25 -24.12
CA CYS A 462 -1.93 -1.00 -24.63
C CYS A 462 -2.29 -2.40 -25.19
N VAL A 463 -3.55 -2.83 -25.09
CA VAL A 463 -4.03 -4.13 -25.57
C VAL A 463 -4.73 -3.95 -26.91
N SER A 464 -4.15 -4.52 -27.98
CA SER A 464 -4.83 -4.60 -29.28
C SER A 464 -6.12 -5.41 -29.15
N THR A 465 -7.27 -4.75 -29.24
CA THR A 465 -8.59 -5.41 -29.30
C THR A 465 -8.83 -6.20 -30.58
N LYS A 466 -7.88 -6.16 -31.53
CA LYS A 466 -7.93 -7.02 -32.72
C LYS A 466 -7.36 -8.38 -32.39
N GLY A 467 -8.24 -9.28 -31.95
CA GLY A 467 -8.08 -10.71 -32.17
C GLY A 467 -7.99 -10.95 -33.68
N GLY A 468 -6.77 -10.94 -34.22
CA GLY A 468 -6.49 -11.44 -35.55
C GLY A 468 -6.31 -12.95 -35.45
N GLY A 469 -7.31 -13.70 -35.90
CA GLY A 469 -7.10 -15.09 -36.23
C GLY A 469 -6.05 -15.19 -37.34
N HIS A 470 -4.99 -15.93 -37.05
CA HIS A 470 -4.18 -16.62 -38.05
C HIS A 470 -3.97 -18.04 -37.58
#